data_AF-A0A8T2KDA6-F1
#
_entry.id   AF-A0A8T2KDA6-F1
#
_cell.length_a   1.000
_cell.length_b   1.000
_cell.length_c   1.000
_cell.angle_alpha   90.00
_cell.angle_beta   90.00
_cell.angle_gamma   90.00
#
_symmetry.space_group_name_H-M   'P 1'
#
loop_
_entity.id
_entity.type
_entity.pdbx_description
1 polymer ?
#
loop_
_entity_poly.entity_id
_entity_poly.type
_entity_poly.pdbx_seq_one_letter_code
_entity_poly.pdbx_strand_id
1 'polypeptide(L)'
;MVTAIALASALSPRPMSARAERLGVRTSKLSGICWSRVNVPKIHGMRALLNFSSKNLQSWTATISLLTVVLENVKEELSLEWLPDAIIGVRTATSCFVVPMATGMSLTLCFLTLRHKRPKAKYIIWPRIDQKSCFKSMITAGFEPVVIENVLEGDELRTDLNAVEFKIKELGAENILCLHSTTSCFAPRVPDRLEELSLICDKYEIPHIVNNAYGVQSSKCMHLIQQGARVGRIDAFVQSLDKNFMVPVGGAVIAGFNEAFVQEISKMYPGRASASPSLDVLITLLSLGASGYKNLLKERKEIFEYLSNELKTLAKSANERLLETPHNPISLAFSLTSDANGTSLTQLGSMLFTRQVSGARVVPLGVCQTINGYIFEGFMSHSINYPCAYLNAASAIGIKKQDVDMFIKRLDKCLRLCRKEKHLSKEEDGCDQQTTKEDVSELTQDLRDILQVKTTTQQLPT
;
A
#
# COMPACT_ATOMS: atom_id res chain seq x y z
N MET A 1 -32.24 22.66 79.74
CA MET A 1 -33.38 22.56 78.82
C MET A 1 -32.82 22.52 77.41
N VAL A 2 -32.49 21.32 76.88
CA VAL A 2 -33.26 20.59 75.84
C VAL A 2 -33.57 21.55 74.67
N THR A 3 -33.02 21.41 73.46
CA THR A 3 -33.32 20.32 72.52
C THR A 3 -32.38 20.30 71.30
N ALA A 4 -31.92 19.09 70.94
CA ALA A 4 -31.53 18.52 69.64
C ALA A 4 -31.03 19.38 68.47
N ILE A 5 -29.79 19.07 68.06
CA ILE A 5 -29.29 19.19 66.68
C ILE A 5 -29.94 18.07 65.85
N ALA A 6 -30.75 18.44 64.85
CA ALA A 6 -31.24 17.53 63.82
C ALA A 6 -30.70 17.98 62.46
N LEU A 7 -29.79 17.18 61.89
CA LEU A 7 -29.43 17.24 60.47
C LEU A 7 -30.67 16.92 59.63
N ALA A 8 -31.25 17.92 58.98
CA ALA A 8 -32.16 17.71 57.85
C ALA A 8 -31.37 17.95 56.56
N SER A 9 -31.08 16.86 55.86
CA SER A 9 -30.54 16.85 54.51
C SER A 9 -31.49 17.60 53.58
N ALA A 10 -31.03 18.71 53.02
CA ALA A 10 -31.69 19.36 51.90
C ALA A 10 -31.63 18.43 50.68
N LEU A 11 -32.68 17.63 50.50
CA LEU A 11 -33.02 16.97 49.25
C LEU A 11 -33.31 18.04 48.20
N SER A 12 -32.26 18.52 47.53
CA SER A 12 -32.43 19.18 46.24
C SER A 12 -32.91 18.13 45.23
N PRO A 13 -33.97 18.39 44.45
CA PRO A 13 -34.41 17.47 43.43
C PRO A 13 -33.30 17.32 42.40
N ARG A 14 -32.81 16.08 42.20
CA ARG A 14 -31.94 15.73 41.08
C ARG A 14 -32.62 16.21 39.79
N PRO A 15 -31.93 16.91 38.88
CA PRO A 15 -32.51 17.22 37.59
C PRO A 15 -32.85 15.89 36.92
N MET A 16 -34.13 15.68 36.61
CA MET A 16 -34.55 14.61 35.72
C MET A 16 -33.75 14.78 34.43
N SER A 17 -32.84 13.85 34.15
CA SER A 17 -32.18 13.79 32.86
C SER A 17 -33.28 13.58 31.82
N ALA A 18 -33.68 14.62 31.12
CA ALA A 18 -34.54 14.49 29.95
C ALA A 18 -33.84 13.52 29.00
N ARG A 19 -34.38 12.30 28.90
CA ARG A 19 -33.86 11.27 28.00
C ARG A 19 -34.22 11.75 26.60
N ALA A 20 -33.32 12.50 25.97
CA ALA A 20 -33.56 13.02 24.63
C ALA A 20 -33.88 11.84 23.69
N GLU A 21 -35.13 11.75 23.28
CA GLU A 21 -35.60 10.69 22.40
C GLU A 21 -35.01 10.90 21.01
N ARG A 22 -34.40 9.85 20.46
CA ARG A 22 -33.78 9.89 19.14
C ARG A 22 -34.81 9.51 18.08
N LEU A 23 -35.49 10.51 17.54
CA LEU A 23 -36.58 10.36 16.57
C LEU A 23 -36.13 10.40 15.09
N GLY A 24 -34.85 10.66 14.82
CA GLY A 24 -34.32 10.71 13.46
C GLY A 24 -34.19 9.33 12.79
N VAL A 25 -34.09 9.32 11.46
CA VAL A 25 -33.88 8.08 10.67
C VAL A 25 -32.47 7.48 10.82
N ARG A 26 -31.48 8.29 11.22
CA ARG A 26 -30.09 7.84 11.47
C ARG A 26 -29.66 8.19 12.88
N THR A 27 -29.95 7.29 13.82
CA THR A 27 -29.71 7.48 15.27
C THR A 27 -28.57 6.63 15.81
N SER A 28 -27.92 5.88 14.93
CA SER A 28 -26.77 5.01 15.22
C SER A 28 -27.07 3.96 16.29
N LYS A 29 -28.28 3.41 16.25
CA LYS A 29 -28.68 2.25 17.05
C LYS A 29 -27.91 1.02 16.57
N LEU A 30 -27.45 0.20 17.52
CA LEU A 30 -26.79 -1.07 17.23
C LEU A 30 -27.67 -2.23 17.69
N SER A 31 -27.74 -3.28 16.87
CA SER A 31 -28.46 -4.52 17.21
C SER A 31 -27.64 -5.50 18.03
N GLY A 32 -26.31 -5.40 18.01
CA GLY A 32 -25.42 -6.33 18.71
C GLY A 32 -24.35 -5.63 19.56
N ILE A 33 -24.15 -6.12 20.77
CA ILE A 33 -23.10 -5.64 21.69
C ILE A 33 -21.71 -5.82 21.08
N CYS A 34 -21.47 -6.87 20.30
CA CYS A 34 -20.18 -7.08 19.62
C CYS A 34 -19.83 -5.88 18.72
N TRP A 35 -20.79 -5.34 17.96
CA TRP A 35 -20.58 -4.16 17.12
C TRP A 35 -20.20 -2.90 17.91
N SER A 36 -20.70 -2.74 19.13
CA SER A 36 -20.32 -1.63 20.00
C SER A 36 -18.90 -1.77 20.55
N ARG A 37 -18.48 -3.01 20.83
CA ARG A 37 -17.14 -3.32 21.38
C ARG A 37 -16.06 -3.21 20.33
N VAL A 38 -16.31 -3.71 19.11
CA VAL A 38 -15.35 -3.64 17.99
C VAL A 38 -15.09 -2.21 17.54
N ASN A 39 -16.11 -1.34 17.55
CA ASN A 39 -15.99 0.02 16.99
C ASN A 39 -15.71 1.12 18.03
N VAL A 40 -15.35 0.78 19.28
CA VAL A 40 -15.10 1.73 20.39
C VAL A 40 -16.13 2.88 20.39
N PRO A 41 -17.31 2.66 20.98
CA PRO A 41 -18.64 3.20 20.61
C PRO A 41 -18.73 4.32 19.54
N LYS A 42 -18.13 4.17 18.35
CA LYS A 42 -18.20 5.14 17.24
C LYS A 42 -19.01 4.58 16.08
N ILE A 43 -20.29 4.94 16.07
CA ILE A 43 -21.29 4.32 15.17
C ILE A 43 -21.77 5.31 14.09
N HIS A 44 -21.51 6.61 14.27
CA HIS A 44 -21.99 7.67 13.39
C HIS A 44 -21.17 7.85 12.09
N GLY A 45 -20.03 7.14 11.96
CA GLY A 45 -19.04 7.33 10.89
C GLY A 45 -18.35 8.69 10.94
N MET A 46 -17.47 8.97 9.98
CA MET A 46 -16.93 10.30 9.75
C MET A 46 -17.86 11.10 8.83
N ARG A 47 -18.03 12.41 9.08
CA ARG A 47 -18.51 13.33 8.04
C ARG A 47 -17.34 13.69 7.13
N ALA A 48 -17.60 13.88 5.83
CA ALA A 48 -16.65 14.54 4.93
C ALA A 48 -16.54 16.01 5.35
N LEU A 49 -15.65 16.28 6.31
CA LEU A 49 -15.10 17.59 6.67
C LEU A 49 -14.22 17.33 7.89
N LEU A 50 -12.90 17.45 7.69
CA LEU A 50 -12.08 18.11 8.68
C LEU A 50 -10.82 18.66 8.02
N ASN A 51 -10.80 19.98 8.02
CA ASN A 51 -9.66 20.80 7.74
C ASN A 51 -8.72 20.70 8.95
N PHE A 52 -7.41 20.59 8.76
CA PHE A 52 -6.41 20.62 9.84
C PHE A 52 -6.05 22.06 10.28
N SER A 53 -6.72 23.08 9.70
CA SER A 53 -6.26 24.48 9.73
C SER A 53 -7.37 25.52 10.04
N SER A 54 -8.66 25.16 10.08
CA SER A 54 -9.71 26.17 10.32
C SER A 54 -10.02 26.34 11.80
N LYS A 55 -9.51 27.43 12.41
CA LYS A 55 -9.83 27.92 13.76
C LYS A 55 -11.30 28.37 13.99
N ASN A 56 -12.24 28.08 13.08
CA ASN A 56 -13.61 28.58 13.19
C ASN A 56 -14.51 27.68 14.05
N LEU A 57 -14.53 28.05 15.32
CA LEU A 57 -15.24 27.46 16.46
C LEU A 57 -16.74 27.82 16.45
N GLN A 58 -17.54 27.45 15.44
CA GLN A 58 -18.98 27.82 15.43
C GLN A 58 -20.02 26.78 14.96
N SER A 59 -19.71 25.48 14.89
CA SER A 59 -20.78 24.48 14.71
C SER A 59 -20.71 23.31 15.70
N TRP A 60 -21.33 23.51 16.86
CA TRP A 60 -21.68 22.43 17.78
C TRP A 60 -22.86 21.62 17.23
N THR A 61 -22.61 20.68 16.31
CA THR A 61 -23.48 19.50 16.14
C THR A 61 -22.64 18.24 15.93
N ALA A 62 -22.65 17.39 16.95
CA ALA A 62 -21.89 16.16 17.10
C ALA A 62 -21.83 15.27 15.85
N THR A 63 -20.65 15.11 15.25
CA THR A 63 -19.90 13.84 15.14
C THR A 63 -18.50 14.16 14.55
N ILE A 64 -17.60 14.52 15.46
CA ILE A 64 -16.15 14.30 15.48
C ILE A 64 -15.60 13.48 14.27
N SER A 65 -14.80 14.06 13.35
CA SER A 65 -13.68 13.24 12.82
C SER A 65 -12.67 13.19 13.95
N LEU A 66 -12.53 11.98 14.49
CA LEU A 66 -11.77 11.77 15.70
C LEU A 66 -10.30 12.03 15.45
N LEU A 67 -9.81 11.76 14.25
CA LEU A 67 -8.42 12.07 13.93
C LEU A 67 -8.20 13.58 13.95
N THR A 68 -9.05 14.41 13.35
CA THR A 68 -8.77 15.85 13.30
C THR A 68 -9.21 16.59 14.56
N VAL A 69 -10.32 16.21 15.21
CA VAL A 69 -10.71 16.82 16.51
C VAL A 69 -9.80 16.36 17.64
N VAL A 70 -9.35 15.09 17.67
CA VAL A 70 -8.31 14.68 18.62
C VAL A 70 -6.99 15.30 18.21
N LEU A 71 -6.59 15.31 16.94
CA LEU A 71 -5.31 15.94 16.57
C LEU A 71 -5.28 17.45 16.77
N GLU A 72 -6.38 18.18 16.62
CA GLU A 72 -6.43 19.63 16.87
C GLU A 72 -6.53 19.92 18.38
N ASN A 73 -7.43 19.25 19.12
CA ASN A 73 -7.58 19.52 20.56
C ASN A 73 -6.50 18.85 21.43
N VAL A 74 -5.89 17.75 20.96
CA VAL A 74 -4.88 16.98 21.70
C VAL A 74 -3.45 17.29 21.24
N LYS A 75 -3.26 17.99 20.09
CA LYS A 75 -1.94 18.52 19.70
C LYS A 75 -1.35 19.41 20.80
N GLU A 76 -2.16 20.34 21.30
CA GLU A 76 -1.73 21.37 22.25
C GLU A 76 -1.56 20.80 23.66
N GLU A 77 -2.38 19.81 24.07
CA GLU A 77 -2.29 19.21 25.41
C GLU A 77 -1.27 18.06 25.55
N LEU A 78 -0.99 17.28 24.48
CA LEU A 78 -0.14 16.08 24.56
C LEU A 78 1.13 16.13 23.69
N SER A 79 1.53 17.29 23.15
CA SER A 79 2.75 17.44 22.32
C SER A 79 2.80 16.48 21.12
N LEU A 80 1.67 16.26 20.44
CA LEU A 80 1.51 15.32 19.31
C LEU A 80 1.76 15.95 17.93
N GLU A 81 2.58 17.00 17.84
CA GLU A 81 2.87 17.71 16.58
C GLU A 81 3.47 16.84 15.49
N TRP A 82 4.13 15.74 15.87
CA TRP A 82 4.78 14.79 14.98
C TRP A 82 3.80 13.89 14.19
N LEU A 83 2.54 13.77 14.62
CA LEU A 83 1.63 12.75 14.09
C LEU A 83 1.24 13.02 12.61
N PRO A 84 0.88 14.26 12.20
CA PRO A 84 0.71 14.57 10.79
C PRO A 84 1.98 14.32 9.98
N ASP A 85 3.15 14.71 10.48
CA ASP A 85 4.43 14.49 9.80
C ASP A 85 4.73 12.99 9.59
N ALA A 86 4.40 12.15 10.57
CA ALA A 86 4.56 10.71 10.47
C ALA A 86 3.57 10.07 9.47
N ILE A 87 2.33 10.58 9.41
CA ILE A 87 1.30 10.10 8.48
C ILE A 87 1.62 10.53 7.04
N ILE A 88 2.04 11.78 6.87
CA ILE A 88 2.30 12.37 5.55
C ILE A 88 3.67 11.94 5.02
N GLY A 89 4.69 11.87 5.88
CA GLY A 89 6.08 11.54 5.57
C GLY A 89 6.87 12.62 4.82
N VAL A 90 6.22 13.71 4.38
CA VAL A 90 6.84 14.88 3.73
C VAL A 90 6.59 16.13 4.59
N ARG A 91 7.66 16.78 5.06
CA ARG A 91 7.56 17.92 6.00
C ARG A 91 6.93 19.18 5.43
N THR A 92 7.10 19.43 4.13
CA THR A 92 6.57 20.66 3.49
C THR A 92 5.16 20.49 2.93
N ALA A 93 4.57 19.30 3.01
CA ALA A 93 3.20 19.09 2.63
C ALA A 93 2.29 19.91 3.57
N THR A 94 1.35 20.64 2.98
CA THR A 94 0.55 21.63 3.72
C THR A 94 -0.75 21.04 4.26
N SER A 95 -1.25 19.97 3.64
CA SER A 95 -2.52 19.37 4.03
C SER A 95 -2.60 17.89 3.68
N CYS A 96 -3.34 17.15 4.51
CA CYS A 96 -3.69 15.76 4.24
C CYS A 96 -5.02 15.38 4.91
N PHE A 97 -5.62 14.28 4.47
CA PHE A 97 -6.70 13.64 5.19
C PHE A 97 -6.71 12.12 4.95
N VAL A 98 -7.20 11.39 5.95
CA VAL A 98 -7.48 9.96 5.83
C VAL A 98 -8.82 9.77 5.13
N VAL A 99 -8.82 8.96 4.09
CA VAL A 99 -10.02 8.54 3.36
C VAL A 99 -10.22 7.03 3.53
N PRO A 100 -11.41 6.55 3.92
CA PRO A 100 -11.67 5.13 4.15
C PRO A 100 -11.97 4.41 2.83
N MET A 101 -11.03 4.54 1.90
CA MET A 101 -10.99 3.86 0.63
C MET A 101 -9.55 3.40 0.37
N ALA A 102 -9.38 2.27 -0.32
CA ALA A 102 -8.07 1.83 -0.77
C ALA A 102 -7.45 2.83 -1.77
N THR A 103 -6.11 2.83 -1.88
CA THR A 103 -5.34 3.78 -2.71
C THR A 103 -5.89 3.98 -4.12
N GLY A 104 -6.34 2.91 -4.80
CA GLY A 104 -6.92 3.03 -6.14
C GLY A 104 -8.17 3.92 -6.17
N MET A 105 -9.11 3.72 -5.25
CA MET A 105 -10.31 4.56 -5.17
C MET A 105 -10.01 5.98 -4.69
N SER A 106 -8.96 6.15 -3.88
CA SER A 106 -8.48 7.47 -3.47
C SER A 106 -7.83 8.24 -4.63
N LEU A 107 -7.10 7.55 -5.51
CA LEU A 107 -6.64 8.12 -6.79
C LEU A 107 -7.83 8.52 -7.68
N THR A 108 -8.86 7.66 -7.78
CA THR A 108 -10.12 7.98 -8.48
C THR A 108 -10.72 9.29 -7.95
N LEU A 109 -10.78 9.47 -6.62
CA LEU A 109 -11.29 10.70 -6.01
C LEU A 109 -10.49 11.95 -6.43
N CYS A 110 -9.16 11.85 -6.50
CA CYS A 110 -8.31 12.93 -7.04
C CYS A 110 -8.68 13.25 -8.50
N PHE A 111 -8.84 12.23 -9.35
CA PHE A 111 -9.17 12.42 -10.78
C PHE A 111 -10.57 13.01 -10.97
N LEU A 112 -11.56 12.56 -10.19
CA LEU A 112 -12.91 13.12 -10.19
C LEU A 112 -12.90 14.60 -9.79
N THR A 113 -12.05 14.98 -8.85
CA THR A 113 -11.88 16.39 -8.46
C THR A 113 -11.29 17.22 -9.59
N LEU A 114 -10.24 16.70 -10.25
CA LEU A 114 -9.61 17.37 -11.39
C LEU A 114 -10.55 17.51 -12.59
N ARG A 115 -11.52 16.61 -12.79
CA ARG A 115 -12.53 16.72 -13.86
C ARG A 115 -13.23 18.07 -13.86
N HIS A 116 -13.60 18.56 -12.67
CA HIS A 116 -14.29 19.84 -12.52
C HIS A 116 -13.38 21.03 -12.86
N LYS A 117 -12.06 20.90 -12.63
CA LYS A 117 -11.08 21.94 -13.00
C LYS A 117 -10.68 21.89 -14.47
N ARG A 118 -10.70 20.70 -15.10
CA ARG A 118 -10.29 20.47 -16.49
C ARG A 118 -11.39 19.71 -17.25
N PRO A 119 -12.53 20.35 -17.55
CA PRO A 119 -13.68 19.67 -18.15
C PRO A 119 -13.44 19.17 -19.59
N LYS A 120 -12.44 19.74 -20.29
CA LYS A 120 -12.04 19.30 -21.63
C LYS A 120 -11.14 18.06 -21.62
N ALA A 121 -10.54 17.74 -20.47
CA ALA A 121 -9.57 16.68 -20.36
C ALA A 121 -10.21 15.29 -20.52
N LYS A 122 -9.52 14.42 -21.25
CA LYS A 122 -9.92 13.04 -21.53
C LYS A 122 -8.84 12.04 -21.12
N TYR A 123 -7.58 12.47 -21.14
CA TYR A 123 -6.42 11.60 -21.01
C TYR A 123 -5.75 11.72 -19.65
N ILE A 124 -5.22 10.62 -19.14
CA ILE A 124 -4.27 10.60 -18.02
C ILE A 124 -2.98 9.98 -18.53
N ILE A 125 -1.88 10.75 -18.53
CA ILE A 125 -0.56 10.23 -18.91
C ILE A 125 -0.01 9.43 -17.74
N TRP A 126 0.46 8.21 -18.01
CA TRP A 126 0.82 7.28 -16.96
C TRP A 126 2.05 6.44 -17.34
N PRO A 127 3.23 6.71 -16.72
CA PRO A 127 4.39 5.84 -16.80
C PRO A 127 4.06 4.44 -16.28
N ARG A 128 4.21 3.44 -17.15
CA ARG A 128 3.68 2.09 -16.96
C ARG A 128 4.16 1.46 -15.65
N ILE A 129 3.20 0.93 -14.89
CA ILE A 129 3.45 -0.01 -13.79
C ILE A 129 2.35 -1.08 -13.77
N ASP A 130 2.74 -2.34 -13.77
CA ASP A 130 1.80 -3.46 -13.92
C ASP A 130 1.12 -3.82 -12.59
N GLN A 131 0.23 -2.92 -12.17
CA GLN A 131 -0.60 -3.02 -10.98
C GLN A 131 -2.03 -2.62 -11.34
N LYS A 132 -2.96 -3.58 -11.19
CA LYS A 132 -4.33 -3.44 -11.73
C LYS A 132 -5.13 -2.31 -11.08
N SER A 133 -4.92 -2.01 -9.80
CA SER A 133 -5.72 -1.05 -9.04
C SER A 133 -5.45 0.41 -9.44
N CYS A 134 -4.19 0.83 -9.57
CA CYS A 134 -3.86 2.19 -10.01
C CYS A 134 -4.14 2.38 -11.51
N PHE A 135 -4.05 1.32 -12.32
CA PHE A 135 -4.52 1.40 -13.70
C PHE A 135 -6.04 1.57 -13.78
N LYS A 136 -6.78 0.72 -13.07
CA LYS A 136 -8.25 0.78 -13.03
C LYS A 136 -8.78 2.06 -12.38
N SER A 137 -8.02 2.77 -11.56
CA SER A 137 -8.52 4.01 -10.95
C SER A 137 -8.76 5.11 -11.99
N MET A 138 -7.89 5.20 -12.99
CA MET A 138 -8.04 6.13 -14.13
C MET A 138 -9.31 5.82 -14.93
N ILE A 139 -9.52 4.54 -15.26
CA ILE A 139 -10.70 4.09 -16.02
C ILE A 139 -11.98 4.23 -15.19
N THR A 140 -11.94 3.85 -13.91
CA THR A 140 -13.09 4.01 -12.98
C THR A 140 -13.48 5.48 -12.84
N ALA A 141 -12.50 6.38 -12.86
CA ALA A 141 -12.79 7.80 -12.85
C ALA A 141 -13.48 8.24 -14.15
N GLY A 142 -13.33 7.51 -15.27
CA GLY A 142 -13.93 7.79 -16.57
C GLY A 142 -12.98 8.52 -17.52
N PHE A 143 -11.67 8.25 -17.42
CA PHE A 143 -10.63 8.81 -18.28
C PHE A 143 -9.89 7.70 -19.04
N GLU A 144 -9.26 8.08 -20.14
CA GLU A 144 -8.46 7.19 -21.00
C GLU A 144 -6.99 7.22 -20.55
N PRO A 145 -6.43 6.09 -20.06
CA PRO A 145 -5.02 6.01 -19.72
C PRO A 145 -4.14 6.04 -20.97
N VAL A 146 -3.21 6.99 -21.02
CA VAL A 146 -2.13 7.04 -22.02
C VAL A 146 -0.92 6.39 -21.38
N VAL A 147 -0.74 5.10 -21.67
CA VAL A 147 0.35 4.29 -21.12
C VAL A 147 1.66 4.70 -21.78
N ILE A 148 2.64 5.13 -20.96
CA ILE A 148 4.00 5.43 -21.41
C ILE A 148 4.90 4.27 -20.99
N GLU A 149 5.50 3.59 -21.96
CA GLU A 149 6.47 2.53 -21.70
C GLU A 149 7.72 3.09 -21.00
N ASN A 150 8.37 2.23 -20.21
CA ASN A 150 9.60 2.58 -19.49
C ASN A 150 10.84 2.36 -20.35
N VAL A 151 11.93 3.09 -20.05
CA VAL A 151 13.25 2.86 -20.65
C VAL A 151 14.05 1.92 -19.76
N LEU A 152 14.74 0.95 -20.38
CA LEU A 152 15.68 0.06 -19.70
C LEU A 152 17.04 0.76 -19.56
N GLU A 153 17.48 1.01 -18.34
CA GLU A 153 18.78 1.59 -17.99
C GLU A 153 19.56 0.60 -17.11
N GLY A 154 20.48 -0.16 -17.70
CA GLY A 154 21.09 -1.31 -17.03
C GLY A 154 20.04 -2.39 -16.79
N ASP A 155 19.80 -2.73 -15.52
CA ASP A 155 18.70 -3.63 -15.14
C ASP A 155 17.40 -2.90 -14.80
N GLU A 156 17.42 -1.59 -14.61
CA GLU A 156 16.28 -0.84 -14.11
C GLU A 156 15.32 -0.41 -15.23
N LEU A 157 14.02 -0.43 -14.94
CA LEU A 157 13.01 0.23 -15.76
C LEU A 157 12.69 1.61 -15.17
N ARG A 158 12.99 2.66 -15.94
CA ARG A 158 12.87 4.07 -15.53
C ARG A 158 11.93 4.86 -16.43
N THR A 159 11.52 6.02 -15.95
CA THR A 159 10.60 6.92 -16.65
C THR A 159 11.17 7.39 -17.98
N ASP A 160 10.42 7.21 -19.07
CA ASP A 160 10.73 7.83 -20.36
C ASP A 160 10.22 9.28 -20.39
N LEU A 161 11.10 10.22 -20.06
CA LEU A 161 10.77 11.65 -20.05
C LEU A 161 10.44 12.18 -21.45
N ASN A 162 11.11 11.66 -22.48
CA ASN A 162 10.93 12.10 -23.86
C ASN A 162 9.55 11.66 -24.37
N ALA A 163 9.17 10.40 -24.11
CA ALA A 163 7.85 9.89 -24.50
C ALA A 163 6.71 10.60 -23.75
N VAL A 164 6.91 10.93 -22.46
CA VAL A 164 5.95 11.75 -21.70
C VAL A 164 5.77 13.12 -22.36
N GLU A 165 6.86 13.87 -22.59
CA GLU A 165 6.77 15.22 -23.16
C GLU A 165 6.25 15.19 -24.61
N PHE A 166 6.61 14.17 -25.39
CA PHE A 166 6.06 13.94 -26.73
C PHE A 166 4.54 13.75 -26.69
N LYS A 167 4.03 12.88 -25.82
CA LYS A 167 2.58 12.63 -25.69
C LYS A 167 1.82 13.85 -25.17
N ILE A 168 2.43 14.68 -24.34
CA ILE A 168 1.85 15.98 -23.94
C ILE A 168 1.64 16.88 -25.16
N LYS A 169 2.64 17.00 -26.03
CA LYS A 169 2.58 17.84 -27.24
C LYS A 169 1.60 17.27 -28.27
N GLU A 170 1.59 15.96 -28.46
CA GLU A 170 0.72 15.26 -29.41
C GLU A 170 -0.76 15.42 -29.06
N LEU A 171 -1.12 15.24 -27.78
CA LEU A 171 -2.51 15.25 -27.34
C LEU A 171 -3.03 16.65 -26.99
N GLY A 172 -2.13 17.61 -26.76
CA GLY A 172 -2.47 18.94 -26.25
C GLY A 172 -2.69 18.94 -24.74
N ALA A 173 -2.04 19.88 -24.04
CA ALA A 173 -2.06 19.96 -22.57
C ALA A 173 -3.48 20.10 -21.99
N GLU A 174 -4.37 20.79 -22.70
CA GLU A 174 -5.77 21.00 -22.32
C GLU A 174 -6.61 19.72 -22.32
N ASN A 175 -6.23 18.72 -23.12
CA ASN A 175 -6.91 17.43 -23.19
C ASN A 175 -6.38 16.43 -22.14
N ILE A 176 -5.34 16.80 -21.40
CA ILE A 176 -4.73 15.99 -20.35
C ILE A 176 -5.26 16.43 -18.99
N LEU A 177 -5.75 15.46 -18.22
CA LEU A 177 -6.29 15.68 -16.88
C LEU A 177 -5.15 15.87 -15.88
N CYS A 178 -4.20 14.94 -15.92
CA CYS A 178 -3.00 14.95 -15.09
C CYS A 178 -1.95 13.98 -15.63
N LEU A 179 -0.71 14.17 -15.17
CA LEU A 179 0.30 13.12 -15.13
C LEU A 179 0.11 12.29 -13.85
N HIS A 180 0.08 10.97 -14.00
CA HIS A 180 -0.08 10.01 -12.91
C HIS A 180 1.20 9.19 -12.75
N SER A 181 2.13 9.65 -11.92
CA SER A 181 3.41 8.98 -11.66
C SER A 181 3.32 8.00 -10.48
N THR A 182 4.32 7.14 -10.31
CA THR A 182 4.39 6.15 -9.23
C THR A 182 5.80 6.08 -8.61
N THR A 183 5.89 6.20 -7.28
CA THR A 183 7.14 6.01 -6.53
C THR A 183 7.35 4.54 -6.17
N SER A 184 6.55 4.03 -5.23
CA SER A 184 6.70 2.71 -4.67
C SER A 184 6.21 1.64 -5.65
N CYS A 185 7.14 0.86 -6.21
CA CYS A 185 6.89 -0.13 -7.25
C CYS A 185 7.75 -1.39 -7.06
N PHE A 186 7.37 -2.46 -7.78
CA PHE A 186 8.14 -3.72 -7.79
C PHE A 186 9.36 -3.56 -8.70
N ALA A 187 10.51 -4.05 -8.25
CA ALA A 187 11.70 -4.16 -9.10
C ALA A 187 11.37 -5.06 -10.31
N PRO A 188 11.97 -4.85 -11.48
CA PRO A 188 13.08 -3.96 -11.79
C PRO A 188 12.69 -2.51 -12.05
N ARG A 189 11.38 -2.18 -12.01
CA ARG A 189 10.97 -0.77 -12.05
C ARG A 189 11.41 -0.06 -10.78
N VAL A 190 11.72 1.22 -10.94
CA VAL A 190 12.12 2.09 -9.83
C VAL A 190 11.16 3.28 -9.72
N PRO A 191 11.23 4.06 -8.62
CA PRO A 191 10.43 5.28 -8.51
C PRO A 191 10.60 6.17 -9.73
N ASP A 192 9.49 6.74 -10.21
CA ASP A 192 9.53 7.67 -11.33
C ASP A 192 10.42 8.87 -11.04
N ARG A 193 10.99 9.46 -12.10
CA ARG A 193 11.80 10.68 -12.07
C ARG A 193 10.97 11.92 -11.71
N LEU A 194 10.58 12.01 -10.43
CA LEU A 194 9.59 13.01 -10.00
C LEU A 194 10.07 14.45 -10.16
N GLU A 195 11.37 14.73 -10.03
CA GLU A 195 11.89 16.09 -10.20
C GLU A 195 11.64 16.59 -11.62
N GLU A 196 12.04 15.79 -12.61
CA GLU A 196 11.90 16.08 -14.03
C GLU A 196 10.43 16.06 -14.47
N LEU A 197 9.64 15.09 -14.01
CA LEU A 197 8.21 15.06 -14.26
C LEU A 197 7.48 16.26 -13.65
N SER A 198 7.89 16.72 -12.47
CA SER A 198 7.30 17.90 -11.83
C SER A 198 7.64 19.17 -12.59
N LEU A 199 8.85 19.29 -13.15
CA LEU A 199 9.21 20.40 -14.05
C LEU A 199 8.40 20.38 -15.35
N ILE A 200 8.18 19.21 -15.95
CA ILE A 200 7.33 19.07 -17.15
C ILE A 200 5.90 19.48 -16.83
N CYS A 201 5.32 18.99 -15.73
CA CYS A 201 3.97 19.33 -15.31
C CYS A 201 3.79 20.83 -15.04
N ASP A 202 4.80 21.47 -14.44
CA ASP A 202 4.81 22.92 -14.22
C ASP A 202 4.85 23.68 -15.55
N LYS A 203 5.79 23.33 -16.43
CA LYS A 203 5.97 23.94 -17.77
C LYS A 203 4.71 23.91 -18.63
N TYR A 204 3.96 22.80 -18.60
CA TYR A 204 2.74 22.63 -19.42
C TYR A 204 1.44 22.91 -18.65
N GLU A 205 1.53 23.37 -17.40
CA GLU A 205 0.39 23.61 -16.51
C GLU A 205 -0.56 22.40 -16.35
N ILE A 206 0.01 21.19 -16.34
CA ILE A 206 -0.71 19.92 -16.18
C ILE A 206 -0.63 19.50 -14.70
N PRO A 207 -1.76 19.14 -14.07
CA PRO A 207 -1.74 18.61 -12.70
C PRO A 207 -0.90 17.33 -12.58
N HIS A 208 -0.23 17.15 -11.45
CA HIS A 208 0.60 15.98 -11.18
C HIS A 208 0.11 15.24 -9.93
N ILE A 209 -0.34 14.00 -10.15
CA ILE A 209 -0.83 13.10 -9.09
C ILE A 209 0.15 11.95 -8.91
N VAL A 210 0.72 11.81 -7.72
CA VAL A 210 1.72 10.77 -7.44
C VAL A 210 1.08 9.60 -6.69
N ASN A 211 1.12 8.41 -7.27
CA ASN A 211 0.82 7.16 -6.59
C ASN A 211 2.00 6.76 -5.68
N ASN A 212 1.86 7.04 -4.39
CA ASN A 212 2.85 6.76 -3.35
C ASN A 212 2.37 5.63 -2.42
N ALA A 213 1.70 4.61 -2.98
CA ALA A 213 0.96 3.58 -2.26
C ALA A 213 1.66 3.04 -1.00
N TYR A 214 2.94 2.67 -1.10
CA TYR A 214 3.73 2.13 0.01
C TYR A 214 5.08 2.81 0.13
N GLY A 215 5.15 4.11 -0.17
CA GLY A 215 6.40 4.86 -0.13
C GLY A 215 6.68 5.62 1.16
N VAL A 216 5.70 5.77 2.08
CA VAL A 216 5.93 6.46 3.38
C VAL A 216 7.03 5.79 4.18
N GLN A 217 7.07 4.45 4.12
CA GLN A 217 8.10 3.64 4.76
C GLN A 217 9.51 3.78 4.16
N SER A 218 9.67 4.54 3.06
CA SER A 218 10.93 4.77 2.38
C SER A 218 11.29 6.24 2.37
N SER A 219 12.34 6.60 3.12
CA SER A 219 12.86 7.98 3.10
C SER A 219 13.31 8.42 1.71
N LYS A 220 13.77 7.50 0.83
CA LYS A 220 14.11 7.84 -0.57
C LYS A 220 12.87 8.28 -1.36
N CYS A 221 11.76 7.54 -1.24
CA CYS A 221 10.51 7.89 -1.94
C CYS A 221 9.95 9.23 -1.43
N MET A 222 9.97 9.44 -0.10
CA MET A 222 9.45 10.68 0.49
C MET A 222 10.33 11.88 0.17
N HIS A 223 11.65 11.70 0.15
CA HIS A 223 12.57 12.75 -0.30
C HIS A 223 12.36 13.09 -1.78
N LEU A 224 12.10 12.10 -2.64
CA LEU A 224 11.84 12.33 -4.06
C LEU A 224 10.56 13.16 -4.30
N ILE A 225 9.49 12.89 -3.52
CA ILE A 225 8.27 13.72 -3.54
C ILE A 225 8.58 15.15 -3.06
N GLN A 226 9.36 15.27 -1.98
CA GLN A 226 9.79 16.56 -1.46
C GLN A 226 10.60 17.36 -2.49
N GLN A 227 11.52 16.72 -3.22
CA GLN A 227 12.30 17.39 -4.25
C GLN A 227 11.44 17.78 -5.45
N GLY A 228 10.58 16.88 -5.95
CA GLY A 228 9.67 17.18 -7.05
C GLY A 228 8.78 18.40 -6.78
N ALA A 229 8.21 18.48 -5.57
CA ALA A 229 7.41 19.63 -5.15
C ALA A 229 8.23 20.91 -4.93
N ARG A 230 9.54 20.80 -4.67
CA ARG A 230 10.43 21.96 -4.52
C ARG A 230 10.81 22.56 -5.86
N VAL A 231 11.06 21.72 -6.88
CA VAL A 231 11.59 22.17 -8.18
C VAL A 231 10.51 22.39 -9.23
N GLY A 232 9.31 21.81 -9.05
CA GLY A 232 8.20 21.96 -9.98
C GLY A 232 6.86 21.67 -9.33
N ARG A 233 5.96 21.02 -10.07
CA ARG A 233 4.56 20.82 -9.68
C ARG A 233 4.25 19.41 -9.19
N ILE A 234 3.70 19.31 -7.98
CA ILE A 234 2.97 18.14 -7.46
C ILE A 234 1.67 18.62 -6.81
N ASP A 235 0.52 18.19 -7.32
CA ASP A 235 -0.79 18.64 -6.82
C ASP A 235 -1.26 17.76 -5.65
N ALA A 236 -1.11 16.43 -5.76
CA ALA A 236 -1.39 15.50 -4.68
C ALA A 236 -0.56 14.21 -4.77
N PHE A 237 -0.38 13.55 -3.64
CA PHE A 237 0.18 12.20 -3.55
C PHE A 237 -0.68 11.33 -2.64
N VAL A 238 -0.82 10.05 -2.99
CA VAL A 238 -1.77 9.12 -2.34
C VAL A 238 -1.05 7.89 -1.80
N GLN A 239 -1.29 7.55 -0.53
CA GLN A 239 -0.61 6.47 0.19
C GLN A 239 -1.63 5.50 0.81
N SER A 240 -1.34 4.20 0.89
CA SER A 240 -2.20 3.23 1.58
C SER A 240 -1.89 3.19 3.07
N LEU A 241 -2.91 2.97 3.90
CA LEU A 241 -2.70 2.85 5.34
C LEU A 241 -2.08 1.50 5.71
N ASP A 242 -2.63 0.41 5.19
CA ASP A 242 -2.20 -0.95 5.52
C ASP A 242 -0.71 -1.18 5.26
N LYS A 243 -0.20 -0.70 4.13
CA LYS A 243 1.18 -0.92 3.70
C LYS A 243 2.21 -0.08 4.44
N ASN A 244 1.79 1.04 5.04
CA ASN A 244 2.71 1.98 5.68
C ASN A 244 2.59 2.01 7.20
N PHE A 245 1.47 1.53 7.76
CA PHE A 245 1.16 1.61 9.19
C PHE A 245 0.69 0.29 9.79
N MET A 246 0.78 -0.84 9.06
CA MET A 246 0.48 -2.19 9.60
C MET A 246 -0.96 -2.30 10.17
N VAL A 247 -1.92 -1.66 9.51
CA VAL A 247 -3.35 -1.69 9.84
C VAL A 247 -4.14 -2.50 8.78
N PRO A 248 -5.41 -2.87 9.03
CA PRO A 248 -6.22 -3.55 8.03
C PRO A 248 -6.34 -2.78 6.71
N VAL A 249 -6.51 -3.53 5.61
CA VAL A 249 -6.75 -2.96 4.27
C VAL A 249 -8.06 -2.19 4.28
N GLY A 250 -8.07 -1.01 3.63
CA GLY A 250 -9.31 -0.26 3.39
C GLY A 250 -9.24 1.24 3.59
N GLY A 251 -8.08 1.79 3.98
CA GLY A 251 -7.87 3.23 4.05
C GLY A 251 -6.64 3.71 3.31
N ALA A 252 -6.63 5.00 3.02
CA ALA A 252 -5.54 5.71 2.38
C ALA A 252 -5.41 7.13 2.95
N VAL A 253 -4.28 7.76 2.65
CA VAL A 253 -4.02 9.18 2.89
C VAL A 253 -3.94 9.87 1.54
N ILE A 254 -4.65 10.98 1.39
CA ILE A 254 -4.44 11.93 0.31
C ILE A 254 -3.78 13.16 0.92
N ALA A 255 -2.62 13.54 0.39
CA ALA A 255 -1.85 14.68 0.86
C ALA A 255 -1.39 15.53 -0.33
N GLY A 256 -1.05 16.79 -0.07
CA GLY A 256 -0.60 17.72 -1.10
C GLY A 256 0.05 18.97 -0.53
N PHE A 257 0.52 19.82 -1.44
CA PHE A 257 1.22 21.07 -1.13
C PHE A 257 0.33 22.30 -1.24
N ASN A 258 -0.85 22.17 -1.88
CA ASN A 258 -1.88 23.20 -1.93
C ASN A 258 -3.06 22.80 -1.05
N GLU A 259 -3.23 23.49 0.09
CA GLU A 259 -4.30 23.20 1.05
C GLU A 259 -5.70 23.30 0.42
N ALA A 260 -5.95 24.33 -0.40
CA ALA A 260 -7.23 24.53 -1.04
C ALA A 260 -7.59 23.36 -1.96
N PHE A 261 -6.65 22.87 -2.77
CA PHE A 261 -6.86 21.71 -3.63
C PHE A 261 -7.12 20.43 -2.84
N VAL A 262 -6.36 20.17 -1.77
CA VAL A 262 -6.59 18.99 -0.91
C VAL A 262 -7.98 19.05 -0.26
N GLN A 263 -8.43 20.23 0.18
CA GLN A 263 -9.78 20.43 0.69
C GLN A 263 -10.87 20.22 -0.36
N GLU A 264 -10.64 20.63 -1.61
CA GLU A 264 -11.57 20.35 -2.72
C GLU A 264 -11.73 18.85 -2.95
N ILE A 265 -10.63 18.07 -2.91
CA ILE A 265 -10.69 16.61 -3.01
C ILE A 265 -11.53 16.02 -1.86
N SER A 266 -11.33 16.53 -0.65
CA SER A 266 -12.09 16.11 0.54
C SER A 266 -13.60 16.39 0.38
N LYS A 267 -13.96 17.59 -0.10
CA LYS A 267 -15.35 18.01 -0.35
C LYS A 267 -16.02 17.26 -1.50
N MET A 268 -15.23 16.70 -2.42
CA MET A 268 -15.73 15.90 -3.54
C MET A 268 -16.30 14.53 -3.09
N TYR A 269 -15.94 14.05 -1.90
CA TYR A 269 -16.47 12.78 -1.38
C TYR A 269 -17.97 12.91 -1.01
N PRO A 270 -18.88 12.14 -1.64
CA PRO A 270 -20.31 12.27 -1.38
C PRO A 270 -20.73 11.51 -0.12
N GLY A 271 -21.16 12.25 0.90
CA GLY A 271 -21.81 11.70 2.09
C GLY A 271 -20.87 11.41 3.26
N ARG A 272 -21.23 10.41 4.07
CA ARG A 272 -20.45 9.99 5.25
C ARG A 272 -19.59 8.78 4.94
N ALA A 273 -18.50 8.63 5.69
CA ALA A 273 -17.50 7.60 5.45
C ALA A 273 -17.26 6.76 6.73
N SER A 274 -16.69 5.55 6.57
CA SER A 274 -16.33 4.72 7.73
C SER A 274 -15.24 5.39 8.57
N ALA A 275 -15.34 5.32 9.91
CA ALA A 275 -14.32 5.83 10.81
C ALA A 275 -13.25 4.79 11.18
N SER A 276 -13.44 3.52 10.82
CA SER A 276 -12.55 2.42 11.24
C SER A 276 -11.12 2.62 10.75
N PRO A 277 -10.82 2.93 9.48
CA PRO A 277 -9.43 3.11 9.05
C PRO A 277 -8.70 4.25 9.78
N SER A 278 -9.42 5.32 10.13
CA SER A 278 -8.87 6.42 10.94
C SER A 278 -8.64 6.02 12.39
N LEU A 279 -9.50 5.16 12.95
CA LEU A 279 -9.33 4.64 14.30
C LEU A 279 -8.12 3.70 14.37
N ASP A 280 -7.96 2.82 13.39
CA ASP A 280 -6.86 1.84 13.36
C ASP A 280 -5.51 2.55 13.30
N VAL A 281 -5.34 3.52 12.39
CA VAL A 281 -4.08 4.27 12.29
C VAL A 281 -3.81 5.13 13.53
N LEU A 282 -4.85 5.69 14.15
CA LEU A 282 -4.72 6.45 15.39
C LEU A 282 -4.21 5.55 16.53
N ILE A 283 -4.85 4.39 16.73
CA ILE A 283 -4.43 3.43 17.76
C ILE A 283 -2.99 3.02 17.51
N THR A 284 -2.65 2.60 16.29
CA THR A 284 -1.30 2.14 15.95
C THR A 284 -0.24 3.21 16.22
N LEU A 285 -0.46 4.45 15.76
CA LEU A 285 0.54 5.49 15.93
C LEU A 285 0.67 5.96 17.39
N LEU A 286 -0.43 6.01 18.15
CA LEU A 286 -0.36 6.31 19.58
C LEU A 286 0.35 5.21 20.37
N SER A 287 0.14 3.93 20.00
CA SER A 287 0.81 2.80 20.64
C SER A 287 2.31 2.73 20.30
N LEU A 288 2.69 3.02 19.05
CA LEU A 288 4.09 3.04 18.64
C LEU A 288 4.84 4.27 19.14
N GLY A 289 4.16 5.42 19.14
CA GLY A 289 4.81 6.73 19.26
C GLY A 289 5.75 7.03 18.08
N ALA A 290 6.31 8.25 18.07
CA ALA A 290 7.25 8.67 17.03
C ALA A 290 8.52 7.79 17.00
N SER A 291 9.02 7.41 18.17
CA SER A 291 10.20 6.57 18.32
C SER A 291 9.97 5.16 17.79
N GLY A 292 8.83 4.52 18.13
CA GLY A 292 8.48 3.20 17.63
C GLY A 292 8.35 3.18 16.11
N TYR A 293 7.69 4.17 15.52
CA TYR A 293 7.59 4.25 14.06
C TYR A 293 8.95 4.47 13.39
N LYS A 294 9.79 5.38 13.92
CA LYS A 294 11.16 5.59 13.43
C LYS A 294 12.01 4.32 13.53
N ASN A 295 11.86 3.54 14.60
CA ASN A 295 12.56 2.26 14.76
C ASN A 295 12.13 1.25 13.68
N LEU A 296 10.83 1.14 13.38
CA LEU A 296 10.36 0.28 12.29
C LEU A 296 10.93 0.69 10.92
N LEU A 297 11.05 1.99 10.65
CA LEU A 297 11.68 2.50 9.42
C LEU A 297 13.18 2.17 9.34
N LYS A 298 13.87 2.19 10.48
CA LYS A 298 15.28 1.81 10.60
C LYS A 298 15.45 0.31 10.38
N GLU A 299 14.70 -0.53 11.10
CA GLU A 299 14.70 -1.99 10.97
C GLU A 299 14.46 -2.41 9.51
N ARG A 300 13.49 -1.78 8.82
CA ARG A 300 13.21 -2.07 7.42
C ARG A 300 14.43 -1.86 6.51
N LYS A 301 15.23 -0.82 6.75
CA LYS A 301 16.47 -0.56 5.98
C LYS A 301 17.52 -1.63 6.24
N GLU A 302 17.72 -1.98 7.51
CA GLU A 302 18.66 -3.03 7.92
C GLU A 302 18.27 -4.39 7.31
N ILE A 303 16.98 -4.74 7.37
CA ILE A 303 16.46 -5.98 6.75
C ILE A 303 16.51 -5.92 5.22
N PHE A 304 16.39 -4.75 4.59
CA PHE A 304 16.56 -4.63 3.14
C PHE A 304 17.99 -4.98 2.72
N GLU A 305 18.99 -4.47 3.44
CA GLU A 305 20.40 -4.83 3.21
C GLU A 305 20.66 -6.31 3.48
N TYR A 306 20.11 -6.85 4.57
CA TYR A 306 20.22 -8.26 4.91
C TYR A 306 19.61 -9.16 3.81
N LEU A 307 18.37 -8.89 3.41
CA LEU A 307 17.69 -9.61 2.32
C LEU A 307 18.47 -9.54 1.01
N SER A 308 19.01 -8.38 0.66
CA SER A 308 19.83 -8.20 -0.55
C SER A 308 21.09 -9.08 -0.50
N ASN A 309 21.79 -9.12 0.62
CA ASN A 309 23.00 -9.92 0.79
C ASN A 309 22.70 -11.43 0.76
N GLU A 310 21.65 -11.89 1.44
CA GLU A 310 21.24 -13.30 1.43
C GLU A 310 20.81 -13.74 0.02
N LEU A 311 20.04 -12.90 -0.69
CA LEU A 311 19.65 -13.18 -2.08
C LEU A 311 20.85 -13.21 -3.03
N LYS A 312 21.85 -12.33 -2.85
CA LYS A 312 23.09 -12.38 -3.65
C LYS A 312 23.85 -13.67 -3.43
N THR A 313 23.93 -14.15 -2.19
CA THR A 313 24.59 -15.42 -1.85
C THR A 313 23.85 -16.60 -2.48
N LEU A 314 22.53 -16.64 -2.35
CA LEU A 314 21.70 -17.67 -2.99
C LEU A 314 21.76 -17.62 -4.52
N ALA A 315 21.83 -16.41 -5.09
CA ALA A 315 21.92 -16.24 -6.55
C ALA A 315 23.20 -16.88 -7.08
N LYS A 316 24.34 -16.64 -6.41
CA LYS A 316 25.63 -17.24 -6.79
C LYS A 316 25.61 -18.77 -6.75
N SER A 317 25.04 -19.37 -5.70
CA SER A 317 24.92 -20.85 -5.63
C SER A 317 23.93 -21.40 -6.67
N ALA A 318 22.97 -20.57 -7.09
CA ALA A 318 22.02 -20.88 -8.13
C ALA A 318 22.54 -20.56 -9.56
N ASN A 319 23.76 -20.07 -9.78
CA ASN A 319 24.16 -19.55 -11.10
C ASN A 319 23.16 -18.53 -11.69
N GLU A 320 22.52 -17.77 -10.80
CA GLU A 320 21.66 -16.64 -11.09
C GLU A 320 22.32 -15.37 -10.54
N ARG A 321 21.67 -14.22 -10.70
CA ARG A 321 22.13 -12.96 -10.13
C ARG A 321 20.99 -12.17 -9.51
N LEU A 322 21.32 -11.34 -8.53
CA LEU A 322 20.42 -10.28 -8.11
C LEU A 322 20.51 -9.14 -9.12
N LEU A 323 19.38 -8.66 -9.63
CA LEU A 323 19.35 -7.54 -10.57
C LEU A 323 19.80 -6.25 -9.86
N GLU A 324 20.56 -5.43 -10.57
CA GLU A 324 21.13 -4.19 -10.05
C GLU A 324 20.12 -3.05 -10.12
N THR A 325 19.30 -2.92 -9.08
CA THR A 325 18.23 -1.91 -9.01
C THR A 325 18.41 -0.94 -7.84
N PRO A 326 19.53 -0.18 -7.75
CA PRO A 326 19.85 0.67 -6.61
C PRO A 326 18.84 1.79 -6.32
N HIS A 327 18.05 2.20 -7.32
CA HIS A 327 17.03 3.23 -7.16
C HIS A 327 15.72 2.68 -6.57
N ASN A 328 15.52 1.35 -6.48
CA ASN A 328 14.39 0.76 -5.75
C ASN A 328 14.76 0.47 -4.27
N PRO A 329 14.19 1.20 -3.29
CA PRO A 329 14.57 1.08 -1.88
C PRO A 329 13.79 0.02 -1.09
N ILE A 330 12.85 -0.69 -1.73
CA ILE A 330 11.92 -1.60 -1.06
C ILE A 330 11.93 -2.98 -1.71
N SER A 331 11.81 -3.04 -3.04
CA SER A 331 11.71 -4.28 -3.80
C SER A 331 13.04 -4.64 -4.46
N LEU A 332 13.32 -5.93 -4.50
CA LEU A 332 14.46 -6.56 -5.15
C LEU A 332 13.96 -7.56 -6.21
N ALA A 333 14.81 -7.89 -7.17
CA ALA A 333 14.52 -8.88 -8.21
C ALA A 333 15.69 -9.86 -8.36
N PHE A 334 15.38 -11.14 -8.27
CA PHE A 334 16.30 -12.28 -8.41
C PHE A 334 16.10 -12.88 -9.80
N SER A 335 17.15 -12.98 -10.62
CA SER A 335 17.03 -13.51 -11.99
C SER A 335 16.64 -14.98 -12.00
N LEU A 336 15.90 -15.39 -13.03
CA LEU A 336 15.56 -16.79 -13.30
C LEU A 336 15.91 -17.11 -14.76
N THR A 337 17.18 -16.89 -15.12
CA THR A 337 17.71 -17.02 -16.48
C THR A 337 17.89 -18.47 -16.93
N SER A 338 18.17 -19.37 -15.99
CA SER A 338 18.36 -20.80 -16.25
C SER A 338 17.06 -21.51 -16.67
N ASP A 339 15.92 -20.84 -16.52
CA ASP A 339 14.58 -21.41 -16.63
C ASP A 339 13.78 -20.81 -17.81
N ALA A 340 14.37 -20.84 -19.02
CA ALA A 340 13.78 -20.28 -20.24
C ALA A 340 12.42 -20.90 -20.66
N ASN A 341 12.05 -22.08 -20.16
CA ASN A 341 10.74 -22.70 -20.40
C ASN A 341 9.75 -22.29 -19.30
N GLY A 342 8.74 -21.49 -19.68
CA GLY A 342 7.78 -20.84 -18.77
C GLY A 342 7.01 -21.75 -17.80
N THR A 343 6.85 -23.04 -18.11
CA THR A 343 6.13 -24.01 -17.24
C THR A 343 6.81 -24.18 -15.87
N SER A 344 8.15 -24.20 -15.85
CA SER A 344 8.93 -24.37 -14.61
C SER A 344 8.86 -23.12 -13.71
N LEU A 345 8.73 -21.93 -14.30
CA LEU A 345 8.63 -20.66 -13.57
C LEU A 345 7.27 -20.50 -12.87
N THR A 346 6.18 -20.86 -13.53
CA THR A 346 4.85 -20.82 -12.91
C THR A 346 4.76 -21.83 -11.75
N GLN A 347 5.39 -22.99 -11.89
CA GLN A 347 5.51 -24.00 -10.82
C GLN A 347 6.32 -23.47 -9.63
N LEU A 348 7.44 -22.77 -9.84
CA LEU A 348 8.20 -22.17 -8.74
C LEU A 348 7.32 -21.24 -7.89
N GLY A 349 6.47 -20.44 -8.52
CA GLY A 349 5.52 -19.57 -7.82
C GLY A 349 4.54 -20.35 -6.93
N SER A 350 3.96 -21.44 -7.44
CA SER A 350 3.03 -22.28 -6.67
C SER A 350 3.74 -23.06 -5.56
N MET A 351 4.97 -23.51 -5.78
CA MET A 351 5.79 -24.21 -4.78
C MET A 351 6.14 -23.31 -3.59
N LEU A 352 6.44 -22.04 -3.84
CA LEU A 352 6.68 -21.05 -2.80
C LEU A 352 5.41 -20.80 -1.99
N PHE A 353 4.27 -20.63 -2.67
CA PHE A 353 2.99 -20.39 -2.02
C PHE A 353 2.56 -21.57 -1.13
N THR A 354 2.66 -22.82 -1.60
CA THR A 354 2.33 -24.02 -0.81
C THR A 354 3.25 -24.19 0.39
N ARG A 355 4.49 -23.69 0.30
CA ARG A 355 5.45 -23.62 1.41
C ARG A 355 5.30 -22.37 2.25
N GLN A 356 4.13 -21.72 2.23
CA GLN A 356 3.80 -20.55 3.06
C GLN A 356 4.73 -19.35 2.84
N VAL A 357 5.24 -19.17 1.62
CA VAL A 357 5.90 -17.93 1.20
C VAL A 357 4.86 -17.07 0.49
N SER A 358 4.40 -16.01 1.15
CA SER A 358 3.51 -15.01 0.56
C SER A 358 4.31 -13.79 0.09
N GLY A 359 3.77 -13.04 -0.87
CA GLY A 359 4.38 -11.80 -1.37
C GLY A 359 5.55 -11.99 -2.36
N ALA A 360 6.14 -13.18 -2.46
CA ALA A 360 7.07 -13.50 -3.54
C ALA A 360 6.32 -13.58 -4.88
N ARG A 361 6.84 -12.90 -5.90
CA ARG A 361 6.19 -12.81 -7.22
C ARG A 361 7.14 -13.32 -8.29
N VAL A 362 6.81 -14.44 -8.93
CA VAL A 362 7.52 -14.90 -10.13
C VAL A 362 6.96 -14.19 -11.35
N VAL A 363 7.84 -13.63 -12.17
CA VAL A 363 7.51 -12.87 -13.37
C VAL A 363 8.12 -13.59 -14.57
N PRO A 364 7.32 -14.35 -15.34
CA PRO A 364 7.76 -14.96 -16.58
C PRO A 364 7.74 -13.96 -17.75
N LEU A 365 8.42 -14.31 -18.84
CA LEU A 365 8.46 -13.51 -20.06
C LEU A 365 7.18 -13.68 -20.89
N GLY A 366 6.86 -12.67 -21.71
CA GLY A 366 5.83 -12.77 -22.76
C GLY A 366 4.38 -12.88 -22.28
N VAL A 367 4.11 -12.71 -20.97
CA VAL A 367 2.74 -12.78 -20.43
C VAL A 367 1.90 -11.66 -21.03
N CYS A 368 0.83 -12.01 -21.73
CA CYS A 368 -0.14 -11.04 -22.22
C CYS A 368 -1.36 -11.01 -21.29
N GLN A 369 -1.75 -9.81 -20.83
CA GLN A 369 -2.91 -9.63 -19.97
C GLN A 369 -3.79 -8.50 -20.50
N THR A 370 -5.09 -8.79 -20.65
CA THR A 370 -6.08 -7.73 -20.93
C THR A 370 -6.66 -7.17 -19.62
N ILE A 371 -6.72 -5.85 -19.49
CA ILE A 371 -7.35 -5.15 -18.35
C ILE A 371 -8.24 -4.05 -18.91
N ASN A 372 -9.56 -4.15 -18.72
CA ASN A 372 -10.52 -3.14 -19.16
C ASN A 372 -10.38 -2.72 -20.64
N GLY A 373 -10.06 -3.68 -21.52
CA GLY A 373 -9.87 -3.45 -22.97
C GLY A 373 -8.44 -3.14 -23.40
N TYR A 374 -7.53 -2.87 -22.46
CA TYR A 374 -6.11 -2.61 -22.74
C TYR A 374 -5.32 -3.90 -22.70
N ILE A 375 -4.52 -4.15 -23.73
CA ILE A 375 -3.65 -5.31 -23.82
C ILE A 375 -2.26 -4.89 -23.31
N PHE A 376 -1.79 -5.56 -22.27
CA PHE A 376 -0.44 -5.42 -21.74
C PHE A 376 0.39 -6.63 -22.13
N GLU A 377 1.32 -6.43 -23.06
CA GLU A 377 2.37 -7.39 -23.41
C GLU A 377 3.48 -7.34 -22.34
N GLY A 378 4.02 -8.51 -21.97
CA GLY A 378 4.99 -8.61 -20.88
C GLY A 378 4.43 -8.17 -19.52
N PHE A 379 3.12 -8.37 -19.28
CA PHE A 379 2.46 -7.99 -18.04
C PHE A 379 3.18 -8.59 -16.82
N MET A 380 3.20 -7.83 -15.74
CA MET A 380 3.99 -8.04 -14.52
C MET A 380 5.44 -7.55 -14.61
N SER A 381 6.01 -7.45 -15.81
CA SER A 381 7.40 -7.01 -16.01
C SER A 381 7.59 -5.51 -16.15
N HIS A 382 6.51 -4.74 -16.29
CA HIS A 382 6.53 -3.28 -16.49
C HIS A 382 7.15 -2.84 -17.83
N SER A 383 7.36 -3.78 -18.73
CA SER A 383 7.87 -3.56 -20.09
C SER A 383 7.26 -4.61 -21.01
N ILE A 384 7.27 -4.35 -22.31
CA ILE A 384 6.88 -5.33 -23.33
C ILE A 384 7.87 -6.51 -23.33
N ASN A 385 9.17 -6.21 -23.31
CA ASN A 385 10.25 -7.19 -23.49
C ASN A 385 11.36 -6.97 -22.46
N TYR A 386 11.12 -7.37 -21.20
CA TYR A 386 12.19 -7.38 -20.20
C TYR A 386 13.19 -8.53 -20.49
N PRO A 387 14.51 -8.38 -20.26
CA PRO A 387 15.51 -9.33 -20.76
C PRO A 387 15.45 -10.75 -20.19
N CYS A 388 14.93 -10.93 -18.98
CA CYS A 388 14.85 -12.25 -18.34
C CYS A 388 13.63 -12.39 -17.43
N ALA A 389 13.23 -13.63 -17.14
CA ALA A 389 12.33 -13.89 -16.03
C ALA A 389 13.01 -13.57 -14.69
N TYR A 390 12.22 -13.27 -13.66
CA TYR A 390 12.73 -12.98 -12.34
C TYR A 390 11.72 -13.26 -11.23
N LEU A 391 12.20 -13.30 -9.99
CA LEU A 391 11.39 -13.37 -8.78
C LEU A 391 11.56 -12.08 -7.96
N ASN A 392 10.46 -11.46 -7.57
CA ASN A 392 10.50 -10.36 -6.61
C ASN A 392 10.43 -10.82 -5.17
N ALA A 393 11.22 -10.15 -4.34
CA ALA A 393 11.08 -10.10 -2.88
C ALA A 393 11.16 -8.64 -2.44
N ALA A 394 10.67 -8.32 -1.25
CA ALA A 394 10.68 -6.95 -0.74
C ALA A 394 10.89 -6.89 0.78
N SER A 395 11.58 -5.85 1.24
CA SER A 395 11.67 -5.49 2.65
C SER A 395 10.70 -4.33 2.93
N ALA A 396 9.47 -4.70 3.29
CA ALA A 396 8.42 -3.78 3.70
C ALA A 396 8.40 -3.61 5.24
N ILE A 397 7.84 -2.51 5.74
CA ILE A 397 7.80 -2.17 7.16
C ILE A 397 7.16 -3.29 7.98
N GLY A 398 7.78 -3.63 9.11
CA GLY A 398 7.33 -4.72 9.98
C GLY A 398 7.94 -6.10 9.65
N ILE A 399 8.64 -6.24 8.51
CA ILE A 399 9.40 -7.47 8.21
C ILE A 399 10.43 -7.77 9.29
N LYS A 400 10.61 -9.05 9.61
CA LYS A 400 11.59 -9.53 10.58
C LYS A 400 12.66 -10.37 9.90
N LYS A 401 13.81 -10.49 10.56
CA LYS A 401 14.92 -11.31 10.08
C LYS A 401 14.50 -12.76 9.81
N GLN A 402 13.65 -13.32 10.68
CA GLN A 402 13.11 -14.67 10.55
C GLN A 402 12.31 -14.87 9.24
N ASP A 403 11.63 -13.83 8.76
CA ASP A 403 10.92 -13.89 7.47
C ASP A 403 11.90 -14.08 6.32
N VAL A 404 13.04 -13.36 6.36
CA VAL A 404 14.13 -13.49 5.38
C VAL A 404 14.77 -14.87 5.46
N ASP A 405 15.15 -15.32 6.65
CA ASP A 405 15.81 -16.61 6.85
C ASP A 405 14.93 -17.77 6.32
N MET A 406 13.64 -17.73 6.65
CA MET A 406 12.68 -18.74 6.22
C MET A 406 12.42 -18.67 4.70
N PHE A 407 12.32 -17.46 4.15
CA PHE A 407 12.17 -17.26 2.71
C PHE A 407 13.37 -17.82 1.94
N ILE A 408 14.60 -17.48 2.34
CA ILE A 408 15.82 -17.94 1.68
C ILE A 408 15.92 -19.48 1.73
N LYS A 409 15.68 -20.08 2.89
CA LYS A 409 15.67 -21.54 3.06
C LYS A 409 14.65 -22.22 2.14
N ARG A 410 13.43 -21.68 2.05
CA ARG A 410 12.35 -22.24 1.22
C ARG A 410 12.62 -22.03 -0.26
N LEU A 411 13.12 -20.87 -0.66
CA LEU A 411 13.49 -20.57 -2.04
C LEU A 411 14.62 -21.50 -2.52
N ASP A 412 15.67 -21.69 -1.72
CA ASP A 412 16.75 -22.62 -2.03
C ASP A 412 16.26 -24.08 -2.20
N LYS A 413 15.33 -24.52 -1.34
CA LYS A 413 14.69 -25.85 -1.51
C LYS A 413 13.91 -25.92 -2.82
N CYS A 414 13.11 -24.90 -3.15
CA CYS A 414 12.32 -24.89 -4.38
C CYS A 414 13.20 -24.87 -5.64
N LEU A 415 14.24 -24.02 -5.67
CA LEU A 415 15.17 -23.93 -6.81
C LEU A 415 15.88 -25.27 -7.06
N ARG A 416 16.30 -25.97 -6.01
CA ARG A 416 16.92 -27.31 -6.13
C ARG A 416 15.95 -28.35 -6.67
N LEU A 417 14.70 -28.33 -6.23
CA LEU A 417 13.66 -29.26 -6.70
C LEU A 417 13.34 -29.02 -8.19
N CYS A 418 13.14 -27.76 -8.61
CA CYS A 418 12.91 -27.43 -10.02
C CYS A 418 14.06 -27.87 -10.93
N ARG A 419 15.31 -27.88 -10.43
CA ARG A 419 16.46 -28.42 -11.18
C ARG A 419 16.45 -29.94 -11.27
N LYS A 420 16.14 -30.65 -10.18
CA LYS A 420 16.07 -32.11 -10.19
C LYS A 420 15.01 -32.62 -11.17
N GLU A 421 13.82 -32.02 -11.17
CA GLU A 421 12.75 -32.37 -12.12
C GLU A 421 13.18 -32.14 -13.58
N LYS A 422 14.03 -31.14 -13.86
CA LYS A 422 14.60 -30.91 -15.20
C LYS A 422 15.65 -31.94 -15.62
N HIS A 423 16.43 -32.45 -14.68
CA HIS A 423 17.37 -33.52 -14.98
C HIS A 423 16.63 -34.82 -15.28
N LEU A 424 15.63 -35.17 -14.46
CA LEU A 424 14.79 -36.36 -14.66
C LEU A 424 13.99 -36.30 -15.98
N SER A 425 13.37 -35.15 -16.31
CA SER A 425 12.65 -34.98 -17.59
C SER A 425 13.55 -34.97 -18.82
N LYS A 426 14.85 -34.65 -18.68
CA LYS A 426 15.84 -34.80 -19.77
C LYS A 426 16.37 -36.23 -19.92
N GLU A 427 16.37 -37.01 -18.84
CA GLU A 427 16.77 -38.42 -18.86
C GLU A 427 15.63 -39.33 -19.32
N GLU A 428 14.36 -38.99 -19.06
CA GLU A 428 13.18 -39.73 -19.53
C GLU A 428 12.90 -39.59 -21.04
N ASP A 429 13.46 -38.57 -21.71
CA ASP A 429 13.50 -38.51 -23.19
C ASP A 429 14.49 -39.51 -23.81
N GLY A 430 15.13 -40.36 -22.99
CA GLY A 430 16.05 -41.39 -23.44
C GLY A 430 16.28 -42.51 -22.42
N CYS A 431 15.23 -43.24 -22.02
CA CYS A 431 15.21 -44.70 -21.72
C CYS A 431 14.08 -45.06 -20.73
N ASP A 432 13.42 -46.19 -21.00
CA ASP A 432 12.35 -46.80 -20.20
C ASP A 432 12.74 -47.12 -18.73
N GLN A 433 11.82 -46.75 -17.83
CA GLN A 433 11.43 -47.29 -16.49
C GLN A 433 12.46 -47.40 -15.33
N GLN A 434 12.14 -46.78 -14.18
CA GLN A 434 11.61 -47.42 -12.95
C GLN A 434 11.62 -46.46 -11.74
N THR A 435 10.44 -46.15 -11.21
CA THR A 435 10.26 -45.41 -9.95
C THR A 435 10.75 -46.27 -8.77
N THR A 436 11.76 -45.82 -8.03
CA THR A 436 12.27 -46.57 -6.87
C THR A 436 11.41 -46.32 -5.63
N LYS A 437 11.30 -47.35 -4.78
CA LYS A 437 10.47 -47.37 -3.56
C LYS A 437 10.84 -46.31 -2.51
N GLU A 438 11.98 -45.66 -2.64
CA GLU A 438 12.48 -44.66 -1.68
C GLU A 438 11.74 -43.32 -1.82
N ASP A 439 11.36 -42.91 -3.02
CA ASP A 439 10.66 -41.64 -3.25
C ASP A 439 9.22 -41.64 -2.72
N VAL A 440 8.55 -42.81 -2.76
CA VAL A 440 7.19 -42.97 -2.21
C VAL A 440 7.22 -42.96 -0.67
N SER A 441 8.31 -43.46 -0.08
CA SER A 441 8.51 -43.49 1.38
C SER A 441 8.71 -42.10 1.97
N GLU A 442 9.46 -41.22 1.30
CA GLU A 442 9.72 -39.85 1.80
C GLU A 442 8.45 -38.99 1.75
N LEU A 443 7.65 -39.13 0.69
CA LEU A 443 6.33 -38.47 0.56
C LEU A 443 5.29 -38.94 1.59
N THR A 444 5.31 -40.23 1.96
CA THR A 444 4.39 -40.74 2.99
C THR A 444 4.81 -40.36 4.41
N GLN A 445 6.10 -40.16 4.65
CA GLN A 445 6.61 -39.69 5.94
C GLN A 445 6.24 -38.22 6.18
N ASP A 446 6.42 -37.35 5.18
CA ASP A 446 6.02 -35.94 5.24
C ASP A 446 4.50 -35.78 5.46
N LEU A 447 3.67 -36.67 4.90
CA LEU A 447 2.22 -36.68 5.12
C LEU A 447 1.82 -37.14 6.53
N ARG A 448 2.56 -38.08 7.14
CA ARG A 448 2.30 -38.56 8.51
C ARG A 448 2.67 -37.51 9.55
N ASP A 449 3.76 -36.79 9.34
CA ASP A 449 4.22 -35.74 10.25
C ASP A 449 3.29 -34.51 10.27
N ILE A 450 2.55 -34.28 9.17
CA ILE A 450 1.49 -33.26 9.09
C ILE A 450 0.23 -33.65 9.90
N LEU A 451 -0.06 -34.94 10.04
CA LEU A 451 -1.28 -35.42 10.71
C LEU A 451 -1.17 -35.54 12.24
N GLN A 452 0.04 -35.47 12.82
CA GLN A 452 0.26 -35.66 14.26
C GLN A 452 0.41 -34.37 15.08
N VAL A 453 -0.47 -33.38 14.89
CA VAL A 453 -0.57 -32.24 15.81
C VAL A 453 -1.89 -32.25 16.60
N LYS A 454 -1.80 -32.84 17.80
CA LYS A 454 -2.55 -32.59 19.04
C LYS A 454 -4.06 -32.90 19.08
N THR A 455 -4.39 -34.13 19.48
CA THR A 455 -5.55 -34.40 20.36
C THR A 455 -5.11 -34.38 21.81
N THR A 456 -5.23 -33.22 22.48
CA THR A 456 -5.17 -33.14 23.94
C THR A 456 -6.57 -33.38 24.48
N THR A 457 -6.86 -34.59 24.94
CA THR A 457 -8.13 -34.93 25.59
C THR A 457 -8.14 -34.35 27.01
N GLN A 458 -8.95 -33.33 27.26
CA GLN A 458 -9.31 -32.90 28.62
C GLN A 458 -10.28 -33.94 29.22
N GLN A 459 -9.89 -34.56 30.33
CA GLN A 459 -10.81 -35.32 31.19
C GLN A 459 -11.64 -34.34 32.02
N LEU A 460 -12.97 -34.46 31.97
CA LEU A 460 -13.89 -33.85 32.92
C LEU A 460 -13.91 -34.68 34.22
N PRO A 461 -13.88 -34.06 35.41
CA PRO A 461 -14.01 -34.78 36.66
C PRO A 461 -15.48 -35.14 36.94
N THR A 462 -15.68 -36.35 37.48
CA THR A 462 -16.93 -36.84 38.08
C THR A 462 -17.35 -36.09 39.32
#